data_AF-A0A4Q3IUI2-F1
#
_entry.id   AF-A0A4Q3IUI2-F1
#
_cell.length_a   1.000
_cell.length_b   1.000
_cell.length_c   1.000
_cell.angle_alpha   90.00
_cell.angle_beta   90.00
_cell.angle_gamma   90.00
#
_symmetry.space_group_name_H-M   'P 1'
#
loop_
_entity.id
_entity.type
_entity.pdbx_description
1 polymer ?
#
loop_
_entity_poly.entity_id
_entity_poly.type
_entity_poly.pdbx_seq_one_letter_code
_entity_poly.pdbx_strand_id
1 'polypeptide(L)'
;MDQKHDDPHVDAATGMPTTGHEWDGIRELNTPLPRWWLGIFYASVIWSIGYWIVYPAWPLLTDTTKGVIGYASRSEISVDMARLKAQRAAQAAGMADATPEQIKADPTLFQIAMAQGKAAFGDNCAACHGVGGAGAKGYPNLNDDDWLWGGSLPAIQQTIRHGIRVAGDNDTRVSQMPAFGRDGVLKREEILAVASHVRELTGLPTGPKADLALGRKVFADN
;
A
#
# COMPACT_ATOMS: atom_id res chain seq x y z
N MET A 1 -16.54 -9.27 55.78
CA MET A 1 -15.07 -9.27 55.93
C MET A 1 -14.74 -8.40 57.12
N ASP A 2 -14.23 -9.00 58.18
CA ASP A 2 -13.92 -8.33 59.44
C ASP A 2 -12.51 -7.74 59.31
N GLN A 3 -12.40 -6.44 58.98
CA GLN A 3 -11.11 -5.75 58.91
C GLN A 3 -10.70 -5.41 60.34
N LYS A 4 -9.99 -6.34 61.00
CA LYS A 4 -9.28 -6.02 62.24
C LYS A 4 -8.16 -5.04 61.90
N HIS A 5 -8.26 -3.83 62.43
CA HIS A 5 -7.13 -2.93 62.56
C HIS A 5 -6.22 -3.51 63.66
N ASP A 6 -5.22 -4.28 63.25
CA ASP A 6 -4.17 -4.71 64.16
C ASP A 6 -3.12 -3.59 64.27
N ASP A 7 -2.54 -3.42 65.45
CA ASP A 7 -1.50 -2.40 65.70
C ASP A 7 -0.34 -2.54 64.69
N PRO A 8 0.32 -1.43 64.30
CA PRO A 8 1.38 -1.46 63.28
C PRO A 8 2.45 -2.50 63.61
N HIS A 9 2.43 -3.61 62.89
CA HIS A 9 3.43 -4.66 63.04
C HIS A 9 4.76 -4.15 62.47
N VAL A 10 5.84 -4.28 63.23
CA VAL A 10 7.20 -3.97 62.78
C VAL A 10 7.77 -5.22 62.12
N ASP A 11 8.08 -5.12 60.83
CA ASP A 11 8.67 -6.22 60.09
C ASP A 11 10.08 -6.56 60.61
N ALA A 12 10.33 -7.85 60.87
CA ALA A 12 11.59 -8.29 61.49
C ALA A 12 12.80 -8.20 60.55
N ALA A 13 12.60 -8.23 59.23
CA ALA A 13 13.69 -8.20 58.24
C ALA A 13 14.13 -6.78 57.88
N THR A 14 13.20 -5.84 57.81
CA THR A 14 13.43 -4.45 57.38
C THR A 14 13.40 -3.45 58.53
N GLY A 15 12.82 -3.81 59.69
CA GLY A 15 12.67 -2.93 60.85
C GLY A 15 11.64 -1.81 60.66
N MET A 16 10.85 -1.87 59.58
CA MET A 16 9.89 -0.82 59.20
C MET A 16 8.46 -1.20 59.62
N PRO A 17 7.64 -0.23 60.04
CA PRO A 17 6.25 -0.49 60.37
C PRO A 17 5.43 -0.80 59.12
N THR A 18 4.45 -1.68 59.26
CA THR A 18 3.43 -1.96 58.24
C THR A 18 2.29 -0.94 58.27
N THR A 19 1.49 -0.88 57.20
CA THR A 19 0.37 0.07 57.06
C THR A 19 -0.84 -0.23 57.96
N GLY A 20 -0.86 -1.36 58.68
CA GLY A 20 -1.89 -1.73 59.64
C GLY A 20 -3.03 -2.60 59.09
N HIS A 21 -2.97 -2.97 57.81
CA HIS A 21 -3.91 -3.91 57.19
C HIS A 21 -3.18 -5.12 56.60
N GLU A 22 -3.85 -6.27 56.65
CA GLU A 22 -3.40 -7.50 56.01
C GLU A 22 -4.41 -7.93 54.95
N TRP A 23 -3.90 -8.25 53.77
CA TRP A 23 -4.67 -8.70 52.62
C TRP A 23 -4.17 -10.07 52.19
N ASP A 24 -4.92 -11.12 52.52
CA ASP A 24 -4.61 -12.50 52.12
C ASP A 24 -3.17 -12.93 52.48
N GLY A 25 -2.75 -12.64 53.71
CA GLY A 25 -1.39 -12.94 54.18
C GLY A 25 -0.32 -11.92 53.77
N ILE A 26 -0.64 -10.91 52.94
CA ILE A 26 0.30 -9.86 52.52
C ILE A 26 0.08 -8.59 53.34
N ARG A 27 1.18 -8.00 53.84
CA ARG A 27 1.19 -6.71 54.54
C ARG A 27 2.10 -5.74 53.80
N GLU A 28 1.74 -4.46 53.77
CA GLU A 28 2.51 -3.42 53.08
C GLU A 28 3.43 -2.68 54.06
N LEU A 29 4.69 -2.49 53.67
CA LEU A 29 5.66 -1.72 54.44
C LEU A 29 5.45 -0.22 54.23
N ASN A 30 5.45 0.56 55.32
CA ASN A 30 5.40 2.02 55.27
C ASN A 30 6.81 2.63 55.14
N THR A 31 7.48 2.34 54.03
CA THR A 31 8.80 2.89 53.71
C THR A 31 8.70 4.20 52.91
N PRO A 32 9.56 5.20 53.17
CA PRO A 32 9.61 6.38 52.32
C PRO A 32 10.04 6.01 50.90
N LEU A 33 9.51 6.73 49.90
CA LEU A 33 9.88 6.52 48.50
C LEU A 33 11.40 6.70 48.31
N PRO A 34 12.06 5.87 47.49
CA PRO A 34 13.48 6.01 47.22
C PRO A 34 13.81 7.39 46.66
N ARG A 35 14.84 8.05 47.22
CA ARG A 35 15.22 9.42 46.83
C ARG A 35 15.60 9.55 45.36
N TRP A 36 16.25 8.53 44.79
CA TRP A 36 16.62 8.49 43.38
C TRP A 36 15.37 8.41 42.48
N TRP A 37 14.34 7.66 42.91
CA TRP A 37 13.07 7.53 42.19
C TRP A 37 12.33 8.87 42.16
N LEU A 38 12.27 9.57 43.29
CA LEU A 38 11.72 10.93 43.36
C LEU A 38 12.50 11.90 42.46
N GLY A 39 13.83 11.78 42.41
CA GLY A 39 14.68 12.57 41.52
C GLY A 39 14.30 12.40 40.04
N ILE A 40 14.13 11.15 39.58
CA ILE A 40 13.70 10.85 38.21
C ILE A 40 12.27 11.35 37.97
N PHE A 41 11.36 11.15 38.93
CA PHE A 41 9.99 11.63 38.85
C PHE A 41 9.95 13.15 38.63
N TYR A 42 10.64 13.94 39.45
CA TYR A 42 10.69 15.39 39.27
C TYR A 42 11.40 15.82 37.99
N ALA A 43 12.47 15.12 37.59
CA ALA A 43 13.15 15.39 36.32
C ALA A 43 12.19 15.20 35.12
N SER A 44 11.33 14.17 35.15
CA SER A 44 10.33 13.95 34.10
C SER A 44 9.27 15.06 34.05
N VAL A 45 8.86 15.59 35.22
CA VAL A 45 7.94 16.73 35.29
C VAL A 45 8.59 17.98 34.70
N ILE A 46 9.82 18.29 35.09
CA ILE A 46 10.58 19.41 34.53
C ILE A 46 10.75 19.26 33.02
N TRP A 47 11.08 18.05 32.54
CA TRP A 47 11.20 17.76 31.11
C TRP A 47 9.87 17.97 30.37
N SER A 48 8.74 17.53 30.93
CA SER A 48 7.41 17.72 30.32
C SER A 48 7.07 19.21 30.16
N ILE A 49 7.36 20.03 31.17
CA ILE A 49 7.16 21.48 31.12
C ILE A 49 8.04 22.10 30.02
N GLY A 50 9.32 21.72 29.96
CA GLY A 50 10.22 22.16 28.89
C GLY A 50 9.71 21.75 27.50
N TYR A 51 9.21 20.51 27.36
CA TYR A 51 8.67 20.00 26.12
C TYR A 51 7.42 20.77 25.67
N TRP A 52 6.54 21.17 26.60
CA TRP A 52 5.37 22.01 26.30
C TRP A 52 5.73 23.42 25.82
N ILE A 53 6.89 23.95 26.24
CA ILE A 53 7.38 25.25 25.77
C ILE A 53 7.99 25.12 24.37
N VAL A 54 8.71 24.03 24.10
CA VAL A 54 9.39 23.82 22.82
C VAL A 54 8.42 23.40 21.72
N TYR A 55 7.51 22.47 22.00
CA TYR A 55 6.64 21.83 21.02
C TYR A 55 5.16 22.20 21.20
N PRO A 56 4.32 21.99 20.17
CA PRO A 56 2.89 22.05 20.33
C PRO A 56 2.37 21.06 21.37
N ALA A 57 1.67 21.54 22.39
CA ALA A 57 1.23 20.70 23.50
C ALA A 57 -0.25 20.91 23.90
N TRP A 58 -0.73 22.16 23.96
CA TRP A 58 -2.06 22.44 24.51
C TRP A 58 -3.06 22.80 23.40
N PRO A 59 -4.21 22.11 23.32
CA PRO A 59 -5.29 22.48 22.41
C PRO A 59 -6.02 23.72 22.92
N LEU A 60 -6.16 24.71 22.05
CA LEU A 60 -7.02 25.88 22.20
C LEU A 60 -8.32 25.64 21.40
N LEU A 61 -9.29 26.55 21.54
CA LEU A 61 -10.60 26.41 20.89
C LEU A 61 -10.54 26.27 19.35
N THR A 62 -9.50 26.81 18.71
CA THR A 62 -9.36 26.82 17.25
C THR A 62 -7.97 26.38 16.74
N ASP A 63 -6.98 26.25 17.62
CA ASP A 63 -5.60 25.90 17.24
C ASP A 63 -4.87 25.24 18.43
N THR A 64 -3.57 24.97 18.31
CA THR A 64 -2.71 24.52 19.40
C THR A 64 -1.65 25.57 19.71
N THR A 65 -1.12 25.56 20.94
CA THR A 65 0.18 26.21 21.22
C THR A 65 1.20 25.76 20.18
N LYS A 66 2.04 26.64 19.62
CA LYS A 66 3.03 26.29 18.58
C LYS A 66 4.41 25.93 19.14
N GLY A 67 4.64 26.22 20.41
CA GLY A 67 5.97 26.17 21.03
C GLY A 67 6.92 27.23 20.46
N VAL A 68 8.15 27.29 20.98
CA VAL A 68 9.14 28.33 20.62
C VAL A 68 9.86 28.07 19.31
N ILE A 69 9.94 26.81 18.84
CA ILE A 69 10.61 26.46 17.58
C ILE A 69 9.65 26.38 16.39
N GLY A 70 8.34 26.57 16.60
CA GLY A 70 7.34 26.54 15.54
C GLY A 70 7.18 25.17 14.85
N TYR A 71 7.61 24.10 15.52
CA TYR A 71 7.53 22.74 14.99
C TYR A 71 6.08 22.32 14.77
N ALA A 72 5.75 21.74 13.60
CA ALA A 72 4.52 21.02 13.39
C ALA A 72 4.75 19.83 12.45
N SER A 73 4.39 18.62 12.90
CA SER A 73 4.62 17.38 12.14
C SER A 73 4.00 17.41 10.74
N ARG A 74 2.85 18.06 10.58
CA ARG A 74 2.18 18.23 9.28
C ARG A 74 2.90 19.20 8.35
N SER A 75 3.56 20.24 8.86
CA SER A 75 4.33 21.16 8.02
C SER A 75 5.68 20.59 7.62
N GLU A 76 6.27 19.70 8.42
CA GLU A 76 7.51 19.01 8.02
C GLU A 76 7.29 18.14 6.78
N ILE A 77 6.14 17.47 6.67
CA ILE A 77 5.83 16.66 5.48
C ILE A 77 5.85 17.52 4.22
N SER A 78 5.25 18.72 4.23
CA SER A 78 5.25 19.56 3.03
C SER A 78 6.65 20.08 2.69
N VAL A 79 7.45 20.41 3.70
CA VAL A 79 8.86 20.83 3.54
C VAL A 79 9.72 19.68 2.99
N ASP A 80 9.57 18.48 3.54
CA ASP A 80 10.31 17.30 3.10
C ASP A 80 9.90 16.86 1.71
N MET A 81 8.60 16.86 1.40
CA MET A 81 8.10 16.60 0.06
C MET A 81 8.61 17.65 -0.94
N ALA A 82 8.65 18.94 -0.57
CA ALA A 82 9.21 19.99 -1.43
C ALA A 82 10.71 19.79 -1.67
N ARG A 83 11.46 19.43 -0.62
CA ARG A 83 12.90 19.13 -0.69
C ARG A 83 13.18 17.93 -1.58
N LEU A 84 12.44 16.84 -1.40
CA LEU A 84 12.54 15.64 -2.24
C LEU A 84 12.15 15.95 -3.69
N LYS A 85 11.10 16.73 -3.91
CA LYS A 85 10.70 17.17 -5.25
C LYS A 85 11.80 17.99 -5.92
N ALA A 86 12.43 18.92 -5.21
CA ALA A 86 13.54 19.72 -5.74
C ALA A 86 14.76 18.85 -6.10
N GLN A 87 15.13 17.91 -5.23
CA GLN A 87 16.22 16.96 -5.50
C GLN A 87 15.93 16.07 -6.71
N ARG A 88 14.71 15.53 -6.81
CA ARG A 88 14.30 14.68 -7.94
C ARG A 88 14.14 15.46 -9.23
N ALA A 89 13.67 16.71 -9.17
CA ALA A 89 13.51 17.56 -10.36
C ALA A 89 14.85 17.82 -11.06
N ALA A 90 15.94 17.97 -10.29
CA ALA A 90 17.28 18.10 -10.87
C ALA A 90 17.75 16.80 -11.57
N GLN A 91 17.40 15.63 -11.01
CA GLN A 91 17.77 14.31 -11.57
C GLN A 91 16.88 13.88 -12.74
N ALA A 92 15.64 14.35 -12.78
CA ALA A 92 14.65 14.06 -13.82
C ALA A 92 14.44 15.25 -14.77
N ALA A 93 15.34 16.24 -14.76
CA ALA A 93 15.26 17.41 -15.64
C ALA A 93 15.22 16.95 -17.10
N GLY A 94 14.19 17.36 -17.84
CA GLY A 94 13.92 16.92 -19.21
C GLY A 94 13.08 15.64 -19.34
N MET A 95 12.95 14.82 -18.29
CA MET A 95 12.10 13.61 -18.34
C MET A 95 10.60 13.93 -18.20
N ALA A 96 10.25 14.98 -17.46
CA ALA A 96 8.85 15.36 -17.24
C ALA A 96 8.15 15.84 -18.53
N ASP A 97 8.91 16.45 -19.44
CA ASP A 97 8.39 17.03 -20.69
C ASP A 97 8.66 16.14 -21.91
N ALA A 98 9.55 15.16 -21.80
CA ALA A 98 9.88 14.26 -22.90
C ALA A 98 8.81 13.19 -23.12
N THR A 99 8.54 12.86 -24.39
CA THR A 99 7.70 11.72 -24.73
C THR A 99 8.44 10.40 -24.45
N PRO A 100 7.73 9.27 -24.24
CA PRO A 100 8.37 7.97 -24.08
C PRO A 100 9.35 7.62 -25.21
N GLU A 101 9.06 8.04 -26.44
CA GLU A 101 9.93 7.84 -27.60
C GLU A 101 11.22 8.64 -27.49
N GLN A 102 11.13 9.90 -27.04
CA GLN A 102 12.31 10.75 -26.81
C GLN A 102 13.16 10.20 -25.67
N ILE A 103 12.53 9.74 -24.58
CA ILE A 103 13.22 9.09 -23.45
C ILE A 103 13.94 7.83 -23.92
N LYS A 104 13.32 7.01 -24.79
CA LYS A 104 13.94 5.80 -25.34
C LYS A 104 15.11 6.12 -26.28
N ALA A 105 15.06 7.24 -26.99
CA ALA A 105 16.10 7.64 -27.94
C ALA A 105 17.36 8.23 -27.28
N ASP A 106 17.24 8.83 -26.10
CA ASP A 106 18.36 9.37 -25.33
C ASP A 106 18.88 8.33 -24.32
N PRO A 107 20.13 7.83 -24.47
CA PRO A 107 20.68 6.81 -23.56
C PRO A 107 20.72 7.23 -22.09
N THR A 108 20.95 8.51 -21.80
CA THR A 108 21.03 9.02 -20.43
C THR A 108 19.65 9.03 -19.79
N LEU A 109 18.66 9.58 -20.50
CA LEU A 109 17.27 9.58 -20.03
C LEU A 109 16.72 8.16 -19.92
N PHE A 110 17.03 7.29 -20.87
CA PHE A 110 16.60 5.89 -20.84
C PHE A 110 17.13 5.14 -19.61
N GLN A 111 18.41 5.31 -19.26
CA GLN A 111 18.98 4.68 -18.06
C GLN A 111 18.30 5.14 -16.78
N ILE A 112 18.04 6.45 -16.65
CA ILE A 112 17.31 7.00 -15.50
C ILE A 112 15.87 6.46 -15.48
N ALA A 113 15.19 6.44 -16.62
CA ALA A 113 13.82 5.96 -16.75
C ALA A 113 13.71 4.47 -16.41
N MET A 114 14.67 3.64 -16.82
CA MET A 114 14.70 2.22 -16.48
C MET A 114 14.95 1.99 -14.98
N ALA A 115 15.85 2.76 -14.36
CA ALA A 115 16.12 2.66 -12.94
C ALA A 115 14.90 3.06 -12.09
N GLN A 116 14.27 4.21 -12.41
CA GLN A 116 13.06 4.68 -11.74
C GLN A 116 11.85 3.80 -12.05
N GLY A 117 11.69 3.40 -13.31
CA GLY A 117 10.63 2.53 -13.77
C GLY A 117 10.66 1.17 -13.11
N LYS A 118 11.85 0.59 -12.85
CA LYS A 118 11.98 -0.68 -12.12
C LYS A 118 11.46 -0.56 -10.68
N ALA A 119 11.77 0.52 -9.98
CA ALA A 119 11.25 0.77 -8.64
C ALA A 119 9.72 0.95 -8.67
N ALA A 120 9.23 1.81 -9.56
CA ALA A 120 7.79 2.05 -9.73
C ALA A 120 7.02 0.77 -10.10
N PHE A 121 7.59 -0.08 -10.95
CA PHE A 121 7.02 -1.37 -11.33
C PHE A 121 6.94 -2.33 -10.12
N GLY A 122 8.00 -2.39 -9.31
CA GLY A 122 8.01 -3.17 -8.07
C GLY A 122 6.92 -2.76 -7.09
N ASP A 123 6.75 -1.45 -6.88
CA ASP A 123 5.81 -0.91 -5.90
C ASP A 123 4.34 -1.00 -6.37
N ASN A 124 4.09 -0.88 -7.68
CA ASN A 124 2.72 -0.66 -8.20
C ASN A 124 2.20 -1.73 -9.16
N CYS A 125 3.08 -2.54 -9.76
CA CYS A 125 2.69 -3.44 -10.87
C CYS A 125 3.00 -4.92 -10.57
N ALA A 126 4.08 -5.19 -9.85
CA ALA A 126 4.61 -6.54 -9.63
C ALA A 126 3.64 -7.46 -8.87
N ALA A 127 2.75 -6.91 -8.05
CA ALA A 127 1.73 -7.70 -7.34
C ALA A 127 0.79 -8.46 -8.30
N CYS A 128 0.50 -7.88 -9.47
CA CYS A 128 -0.38 -8.45 -10.48
C CYS A 128 0.40 -9.10 -11.63
N HIS A 129 1.44 -8.43 -12.12
CA HIS A 129 2.20 -8.85 -13.30
C HIS A 129 3.47 -9.65 -12.96
N GLY A 130 3.72 -9.93 -11.68
CA GLY A 130 4.92 -10.61 -11.20
C GLY A 130 6.17 -9.72 -11.24
N VAL A 131 7.19 -10.06 -10.43
CA VAL A 131 8.43 -9.28 -10.30
C VAL A 131 9.18 -9.12 -11.63
N GLY A 132 9.10 -10.11 -12.52
CA GLY A 132 9.71 -10.08 -13.85
C GLY A 132 8.77 -9.68 -14.99
N GLY A 133 7.56 -9.22 -14.67
CA GLY A 133 6.54 -8.88 -15.68
C GLY A 133 5.91 -10.08 -16.39
N ALA A 134 6.18 -11.31 -15.96
CA ALA A 134 5.72 -12.54 -16.62
C ALA A 134 4.19 -12.78 -16.54
N GLY A 135 3.46 -11.97 -15.77
CA GLY A 135 2.03 -12.15 -15.55
C GLY A 135 1.70 -13.33 -14.64
N ALA A 136 0.41 -13.65 -14.60
CA ALA A 136 -0.15 -14.79 -13.89
C ALA A 136 -1.50 -15.15 -14.52
N LYS A 137 -2.15 -16.23 -14.08
CA LYS A 137 -3.50 -16.53 -14.55
C LYS A 137 -4.44 -15.34 -14.26
N GLY A 138 -4.99 -14.73 -15.31
CA GLY A 138 -5.85 -13.54 -15.22
C GLY A 138 -5.10 -12.20 -15.34
N TYR A 139 -3.77 -12.20 -15.41
CA TYR A 139 -2.94 -11.00 -15.55
C TYR A 139 -1.98 -11.14 -16.73
N PRO A 140 -1.99 -10.19 -17.69
CA PRO A 140 -1.14 -10.25 -18.87
C PRO A 140 0.35 -10.38 -18.54
N ASN A 141 1.07 -11.11 -19.39
CA ASN A 141 2.51 -11.02 -19.48
C ASN A 141 2.88 -9.68 -20.14
N LEU A 142 3.86 -8.97 -19.58
CA LEU A 142 4.35 -7.67 -20.06
C LEU A 142 5.77 -7.77 -20.64
N ASN A 143 6.36 -8.98 -20.64
CA ASN A 143 7.71 -9.24 -21.15
C ASN A 143 7.74 -10.01 -22.48
N ASP A 144 6.58 -10.22 -23.11
CA ASP A 144 6.46 -10.79 -24.46
C ASP A 144 5.97 -9.73 -25.47
N ASP A 145 5.72 -10.19 -26.70
CA ASP A 145 5.30 -9.35 -27.82
C ASP A 145 3.77 -9.39 -28.06
N ASP A 146 3.00 -10.01 -27.15
CA ASP A 146 1.55 -10.20 -27.31
C ASP A 146 0.74 -9.14 -26.53
N TRP A 147 0.28 -8.10 -27.25
CA TRP A 147 -0.37 -6.94 -26.64
C TRP A 147 -1.86 -6.83 -26.97
N LEU A 148 -2.72 -7.09 -25.98
CA LEU A 148 -4.19 -6.99 -26.11
C LEU A 148 -4.68 -5.60 -26.54
N TRP A 149 -3.98 -4.54 -26.11
CA TRP A 149 -4.35 -3.14 -26.36
C TRP A 149 -3.30 -2.38 -27.21
N GLY A 150 -2.39 -3.11 -27.84
CA GLY A 150 -1.27 -2.57 -28.63
C GLY A 150 0.00 -2.33 -27.82
N GLY A 151 1.15 -2.71 -28.38
CA GLY A 151 2.47 -2.66 -27.75
C GLY A 151 3.31 -1.42 -28.08
N SER A 152 2.74 -0.42 -28.77
CA SER A 152 3.44 0.84 -28.99
C SER A 152 3.54 1.63 -27.69
N LEU A 153 4.58 2.45 -27.54
CA LEU A 153 4.77 3.27 -26.34
C LEU A 153 3.56 4.16 -26.00
N PRO A 154 2.88 4.81 -26.98
CA PRO A 154 1.65 5.57 -26.69
C PRO A 154 0.50 4.66 -26.23
N ALA A 155 0.35 3.47 -26.81
CA ALA A 155 -0.69 2.52 -26.44
C ALA A 155 -0.50 1.98 -25.01
N ILE A 156 0.73 1.65 -24.65
CA ILE A 156 1.11 1.24 -23.29
C ILE A 156 0.86 2.39 -22.32
N GLN A 157 1.31 3.61 -22.65
CA GLN A 157 1.12 4.79 -21.81
C GLN A 157 -0.37 5.08 -21.57
N GLN A 158 -1.20 4.99 -22.59
CA GLN A 158 -2.65 5.16 -22.44
C GLN A 158 -3.23 4.14 -21.46
N THR A 159 -2.83 2.87 -21.59
CA THR A 159 -3.31 1.80 -20.69
C THR A 159 -2.89 2.05 -19.24
N ILE A 160 -1.68 2.56 -19.01
CA ILE A 160 -1.19 2.90 -17.67
C ILE A 160 -1.92 4.13 -17.10
N ARG A 161 -2.18 5.16 -17.92
CA ARG A 161 -2.79 6.42 -17.46
C ARG A 161 -4.29 6.33 -17.23
N HIS A 162 -5.01 5.60 -18.09
CA HIS A 162 -6.48 5.58 -18.14
C HIS A 162 -7.09 4.22 -17.75
N GLY A 163 -6.24 3.20 -17.55
CA GLY A 163 -6.66 1.87 -17.14
C GLY A 163 -7.61 1.19 -18.13
N ILE A 164 -8.32 0.18 -17.62
CA ILE A 164 -9.28 -0.63 -18.36
C ILE A 164 -10.63 -0.59 -17.61
N ARG A 165 -11.71 -0.21 -18.29
CA ARG A 165 -13.07 -0.07 -17.74
C ARG A 165 -13.20 0.94 -16.59
N VAL A 166 -12.48 2.06 -16.65
CA VAL A 166 -12.56 3.10 -15.61
C VAL A 166 -13.80 3.98 -15.86
N ALA A 167 -14.73 4.01 -14.91
CA ALA A 167 -15.95 4.80 -15.04
C ALA A 167 -15.63 6.31 -14.99
N GLY A 168 -16.16 7.07 -15.94
CA GLY A 168 -15.97 8.52 -16.02
C GLY A 168 -14.69 8.98 -16.72
N ASP A 169 -13.88 8.05 -17.23
CA ASP A 169 -12.73 8.35 -18.08
C ASP A 169 -13.03 7.95 -19.53
N ASN A 170 -13.04 8.93 -20.45
CA ASN A 170 -13.35 8.68 -21.86
C ASN A 170 -12.19 8.01 -22.62
N ASP A 171 -10.97 8.06 -22.08
CA ASP A 171 -9.75 7.52 -22.71
C ASP A 171 -9.41 6.12 -22.18
N THR A 172 -10.22 5.56 -21.28
CA THR A 172 -10.04 4.22 -20.73
C THR A 172 -10.20 3.14 -21.80
N ARG A 173 -9.46 2.05 -21.67
CA ARG A 173 -9.62 0.90 -22.56
C ARG A 173 -10.90 0.17 -22.23
N VAL A 174 -11.64 -0.23 -23.26
CA VAL A 174 -12.76 -1.15 -23.12
C VAL A 174 -12.29 -2.54 -23.53
N SER A 175 -12.48 -3.50 -22.64
CA SER A 175 -12.32 -4.92 -22.94
C SER A 175 -13.52 -5.57 -22.30
N GLN A 176 -14.40 -6.26 -22.99
CA GLN A 176 -15.49 -7.00 -22.35
C GLN A 176 -15.74 -8.25 -23.18
N MET A 177 -15.76 -9.40 -22.52
CA MET A 177 -16.21 -10.64 -23.14
C MET A 177 -17.65 -10.85 -22.71
N PRO A 178 -18.64 -10.73 -23.63
CA PRO A 178 -20.03 -10.98 -23.32
C PRO A 178 -20.25 -12.38 -22.76
N ALA A 179 -21.26 -12.54 -21.89
CA ALA A 179 -21.57 -13.84 -21.33
C ALA A 179 -22.50 -14.62 -22.27
N PHE A 180 -22.01 -14.99 -23.46
CA PHE A 180 -22.78 -15.54 -24.58
C PHE A 180 -23.82 -16.61 -24.18
N GLY A 181 -23.49 -17.51 -23.24
CA GLY A 181 -24.44 -18.52 -22.76
C GLY A 181 -25.48 -18.00 -21.76
N ARG A 182 -25.08 -17.14 -20.83
CA ARG A 182 -26.00 -16.55 -19.82
C ARG A 182 -26.99 -15.60 -20.48
N ASP A 183 -26.49 -14.81 -21.44
CA ASP A 183 -27.26 -13.80 -22.13
C ASP A 183 -28.10 -14.41 -23.28
N GLY A 184 -28.07 -15.74 -23.45
CA GLY A 184 -28.89 -16.47 -24.41
C GLY A 184 -28.49 -16.27 -25.88
N VAL A 185 -27.31 -15.69 -26.13
CA VAL A 185 -26.80 -15.43 -27.48
C VAL A 185 -26.40 -16.73 -28.18
N LEU A 186 -25.76 -17.65 -27.45
CA LEU A 186 -25.34 -18.96 -27.95
C LEU A 186 -25.88 -20.08 -27.08
N LYS A 187 -26.30 -21.17 -27.73
CA LYS A 187 -26.67 -22.43 -27.07
C LYS A 187 -25.42 -23.16 -26.56
N ARG A 188 -25.63 -24.12 -25.66
CA ARG A 188 -24.53 -24.90 -25.06
C ARG A 188 -23.68 -25.60 -26.12
N GLU A 189 -24.31 -26.20 -27.13
CA GLU A 189 -23.63 -26.87 -28.23
C GLU A 189 -22.78 -25.91 -29.07
N GLU A 190 -23.28 -24.71 -29.34
CA GLU A 190 -22.57 -23.67 -30.09
C GLU A 190 -21.35 -23.15 -29.32
N ILE A 191 -21.46 -22.98 -28.00
CA ILE A 191 -20.35 -22.60 -27.12
C ILE A 191 -19.24 -23.66 -27.15
N LEU A 192 -19.60 -24.95 -27.09
CA LEU A 192 -18.62 -26.04 -27.16
C LEU A 192 -17.96 -26.13 -28.53
N ALA A 193 -18.73 -25.90 -29.60
CA ALA A 193 -18.23 -25.90 -30.97
C ALA A 193 -17.24 -24.75 -31.21
N VAL A 194 -17.59 -23.51 -30.83
CA VAL A 194 -16.72 -22.33 -31.00
C VAL A 194 -15.47 -22.43 -30.12
N ALA A 195 -15.59 -22.92 -28.88
CA ALA A 195 -14.44 -23.14 -28.01
C ALA A 195 -13.47 -24.19 -28.59
N SER A 196 -14.00 -25.24 -29.22
CA SER A 196 -13.17 -26.25 -29.90
C SER A 196 -12.49 -25.67 -31.13
N HIS A 197 -13.17 -24.81 -31.89
CA HIS A 197 -12.57 -24.13 -33.04
C HIS A 197 -11.46 -23.15 -32.61
N VAL A 198 -11.63 -22.37 -31.55
CA VAL A 198 -10.57 -21.48 -31.03
C VAL A 198 -9.33 -22.27 -30.58
N ARG A 199 -9.51 -23.48 -30.01
CA ARG A 199 -8.39 -24.38 -29.72
C ARG A 199 -7.68 -24.86 -30.98
N GLU A 200 -8.43 -25.23 -32.02
CA GLU A 200 -7.87 -25.61 -33.33
C GLU A 200 -7.03 -24.47 -33.93
N LEU A 201 -7.53 -23.22 -33.90
CA LEU A 201 -6.83 -22.04 -34.41
C LEU A 201 -5.46 -21.81 -33.75
N THR A 202 -5.33 -22.23 -32.49
CA THR A 202 -4.10 -22.09 -31.69
C THR A 202 -3.24 -23.36 -31.70
N GLY A 203 -3.56 -24.34 -32.56
CA GLY A 203 -2.83 -25.60 -32.68
C GLY A 203 -3.02 -26.56 -31.49
N LEU A 204 -3.99 -26.30 -30.62
CA LEU A 204 -4.29 -27.13 -29.47
C LEU A 204 -5.21 -28.31 -29.85
N PRO A 205 -5.07 -29.48 -29.20
CA PRO A 205 -5.93 -30.63 -29.48
C PRO A 205 -7.39 -30.31 -29.19
N THR A 206 -8.30 -30.86 -30.00
CA THR A 206 -9.75 -30.71 -29.84
C THR A 206 -10.38 -31.99 -29.29
N GLY A 207 -11.62 -31.91 -28.78
CA GLY A 207 -12.32 -33.07 -28.26
C GLY A 207 -12.73 -34.05 -29.38
N PRO A 208 -12.86 -35.36 -29.10
CA PRO A 208 -13.12 -36.39 -30.13
C PRO A 208 -14.47 -36.26 -30.86
N LYS A 209 -15.38 -35.42 -30.38
CA LYS A 209 -16.69 -35.14 -31.00
C LYS A 209 -16.90 -33.65 -31.27
N ALA A 210 -15.82 -32.90 -31.46
CA ALA A 210 -15.90 -31.47 -31.74
C ALA A 210 -16.52 -31.22 -33.13
N ASP A 211 -17.62 -30.46 -33.18
CA ASP A 211 -18.19 -29.97 -34.44
C ASP A 211 -17.47 -28.68 -34.85
N LEU A 212 -16.34 -28.84 -35.55
CA LEU A 212 -15.50 -27.73 -36.01
C LEU A 212 -16.16 -26.93 -37.15
N ALA A 213 -17.07 -27.54 -37.90
CA ALA A 213 -17.80 -26.85 -38.96
C ALA A 213 -18.80 -25.84 -38.36
N LEU A 214 -19.56 -26.27 -37.36
CA LEU A 214 -20.41 -25.37 -36.57
C LEU A 214 -19.57 -24.31 -35.85
N GLY A 215 -18.46 -24.71 -35.22
CA GLY A 215 -17.59 -23.78 -34.49
C GLY A 215 -17.01 -22.66 -35.37
N ARG A 216 -16.55 -23.00 -36.59
CA ARG A 216 -16.11 -22.01 -37.59
C ARG A 216 -17.22 -21.05 -37.99
N LYS A 217 -18.42 -21.56 -38.21
CA LYS A 217 -19.58 -20.74 -38.57
C LYS A 217 -19.92 -19.77 -37.44
N VAL A 218 -20.07 -20.26 -36.20
CA VAL A 218 -20.41 -19.44 -35.04
C VAL A 218 -19.34 -18.36 -34.77
N PHE A 219 -18.05 -18.69 -34.93
CA PHE A 219 -16.94 -17.73 -34.79
C PHE A 219 -16.95 -16.64 -35.87
N ALA A 220 -17.37 -16.96 -37.09
CA ALA A 220 -17.45 -15.97 -38.18
C ALA A 220 -18.69 -15.07 -38.05
N ASP A 221 -19.77 -15.59 -37.46
CA ASP A 221 -21.05 -14.90 -37.33
C ASP A 221 -21.10 -13.89 -36.16
N ASN A 222 -20.14 -13.94 -35.22
CA ASN A 222 -20.11 -13.12 -33.99
C ASN A 222 -18.75 -12.44 -33.78
#